data_AF-A0A5M4EP22-F1
#
_entry.id   AF-A0A5M4EP22-F1
#
_cell.length_a   1.000
_cell.length_b   1.000
_cell.length_c   1.000
_cell.angle_alpha   90.00
_cell.angle_beta   90.00
_cell.angle_gamma   90.00
#
_symmetry.space_group_name_H-M   'P 1'
#
loop_
_entity.id
_entity.type
_entity.pdbx_description
1 polymer ?
#
loop_
_entity_poly.entity_id
_entity_poly.type
_entity_poly.pdbx_seq_one_letter_code
_entity_poly.pdbx_strand_id
1 'polypeptide(L)'
;MKISIFGISHATINIIESIENFSDEIEIFDLNNNFDFKNEISDKKNIKINIDQNLINDPKNIIENSDYVFLASNSDILNSFFYHKFIGNFDKNKIQMIILNKDLYEMYKSKNYSVINLFDSSKNEIVSTIRS
;
A
#
# COMPACT_ATOMS: atom_id res chain seq x y z
N MET A 1 -10.22 9.16 -7.33
CA MET A 1 -9.82 8.50 -6.08
C MET A 1 -8.33 8.75 -5.83
N LYS A 2 -7.99 9.10 -4.59
CA LYS A 2 -6.61 9.27 -4.11
C LYS A 2 -6.15 8.01 -3.39
N ILE A 3 -5.08 7.38 -3.86
CA ILE A 3 -4.54 6.17 -3.23
C ILE A 3 -3.18 6.46 -2.64
N SER A 4 -2.98 6.06 -1.39
CA SER A 4 -1.65 6.02 -0.80
C SER A 4 -1.09 4.62 -0.76
N ILE A 5 0.21 4.49 -1.05
CA ILE A 5 0.93 3.23 -0.96
C ILE A 5 2.14 3.45 -0.04
N PHE A 6 2.23 2.71 1.05
CA PHE A 6 3.43 2.65 1.87
C PHE A 6 4.33 1.50 1.41
N GLY A 7 5.59 1.81 1.11
CA GLY A 7 6.63 0.88 0.70
C GLY A 7 6.77 0.77 -0.82
N ILE A 8 8.01 0.79 -1.27
CA ILE A 8 8.46 0.46 -2.61
C ILE A 8 8.94 -0.99 -2.58
N SER A 9 8.16 -1.86 -3.18
CA SER A 9 8.43 -3.29 -3.31
C SER A 9 7.99 -3.81 -4.68
N HIS A 10 8.21 -5.10 -4.91
CA HIS A 10 7.64 -5.79 -6.06
C HIS A 10 6.09 -5.71 -6.08
N ALA A 11 5.46 -5.69 -4.90
CA ALA A 11 4.01 -5.50 -4.77
C ALA A 11 3.54 -4.17 -5.34
N THR A 12 4.33 -3.12 -5.08
CA THR A 12 3.97 -1.73 -5.38
C THR A 12 3.73 -1.54 -6.86
N ILE A 13 4.58 -2.13 -7.71
CA ILE A 13 4.42 -2.09 -9.18
C ILE A 13 3.10 -2.74 -9.59
N ASN A 14 2.84 -3.97 -9.12
CA ASN A 14 1.61 -4.69 -9.43
C ASN A 14 0.35 -3.93 -8.98
N ILE A 15 0.40 -3.30 -7.81
CA ILE A 15 -0.68 -2.45 -7.30
C ILE A 15 -0.90 -1.27 -8.25
N ILE A 16 0.16 -0.52 -8.59
CA ILE A 16 0.09 0.63 -9.49
C ILE A 16 -0.50 0.24 -10.83
N GLU A 17 0.02 -0.79 -11.48
CA GLU A 17 -0.50 -1.25 -12.79
C GLU A 17 -1.97 -1.69 -12.73
N SER A 18 -2.45 -2.09 -11.56
CA SER A 18 -3.85 -2.49 -11.36
C SER A 18 -4.77 -1.27 -11.19
N ILE A 19 -4.31 -0.22 -10.50
CA ILE A 19 -5.16 0.89 -10.05
C ILE A 19 -4.96 2.20 -10.83
N GLU A 20 -3.89 2.36 -11.61
CA GLU A 20 -3.50 3.65 -12.20
C GLU A 20 -4.59 4.28 -13.08
N ASN A 21 -5.34 3.46 -13.81
CA ASN A 21 -6.42 3.93 -14.70
C ASN A 21 -7.72 4.25 -13.94
N PHE A 22 -7.77 3.98 -12.63
CA PHE A 22 -8.91 4.21 -11.75
C PHE A 22 -8.62 5.24 -10.65
N SER A 23 -7.41 5.81 -10.66
CA SER A 23 -6.89 6.70 -9.61
C SER A 23 -6.57 8.07 -10.19
N ASP A 24 -7.06 9.12 -9.53
CA ASP A 24 -6.75 10.50 -9.91
C ASP A 24 -5.31 10.85 -9.50
N GLU A 25 -4.88 10.31 -8.35
CA GLU A 25 -3.58 10.55 -7.75
C GLU A 25 -3.14 9.31 -6.96
N ILE A 26 -1.87 8.95 -7.09
CA ILE A 26 -1.22 7.90 -6.30
C ILE A 26 -0.03 8.53 -5.58
N GLU A 27 -0.05 8.53 -4.25
CA GLU A 27 1.09 8.95 -3.43
C GLU A 27 1.80 7.73 -2.85
N ILE A 28 3.08 7.58 -3.15
CA ILE A 28 3.93 6.51 -2.65
C ILE A 28 4.82 7.06 -1.55
N PHE A 29 4.84 6.39 -0.41
CA PHE A 29 5.63 6.75 0.75
C PHE A 29 6.64 5.66 1.05
N ASP A 30 7.89 6.02 1.27
CA ASP A 30 8.91 5.08 1.73
C ASP A 30 9.88 5.76 2.70
N LEU A 31 10.53 4.95 3.53
CA LEU A 31 11.61 5.38 4.41
C LEU A 31 12.91 5.60 3.64
N ASN A 32 13.10 4.86 2.55
CA ASN A 32 14.34 4.83 1.80
C ASN A 32 14.13 5.13 0.32
N ASN A 33 15.12 5.79 -0.27
CA ASN A 33 15.08 6.08 -1.69
C ASN A 33 15.38 4.82 -2.51
N ASN A 34 14.64 4.60 -3.60
CA ASN A 34 14.88 3.54 -4.58
C ASN A 34 14.93 4.17 -5.98
N PHE A 35 16.14 4.35 -6.52
CA PHE A 35 16.34 5.02 -7.81
C PHE A 35 15.86 4.18 -8.99
N ASP A 36 16.01 2.86 -8.93
CA ASP A 36 15.57 1.97 -10.00
C ASP A 36 14.04 2.03 -10.16
N PHE A 37 13.31 1.97 -9.05
CA PHE A 37 11.86 2.14 -9.05
C PHE A 37 11.42 3.52 -9.57
N LYS A 38 12.11 4.59 -9.14
CA LYS A 38 11.83 5.94 -9.63
C LYS A 38 11.96 6.07 -11.15
N ASN A 39 12.96 5.42 -11.72
CA ASN A 39 13.16 5.38 -13.16
C ASN A 39 12.08 4.54 -13.84
N GLU A 40 11.67 3.42 -13.26
CA GLU A 40 10.62 2.54 -13.80
C GLU A 40 9.26 3.24 -13.92
N ILE A 41 8.93 4.13 -13.00
CA ILE A 41 7.65 4.85 -12.99
C ILE A 41 7.74 6.31 -13.45
N SER A 42 8.86 6.74 -14.04
CA SER A 42 9.09 8.15 -14.40
C SER A 42 8.05 8.74 -15.36
N ASP A 43 7.46 7.89 -16.20
CA ASP A 43 6.52 8.30 -17.23
C ASP A 43 5.06 8.35 -16.71
N LYS A 44 4.82 7.89 -15.48
CA LYS A 44 3.48 7.85 -14.86
C LYS A 44 3.16 9.20 -14.19
N LYS A 45 2.32 10.00 -14.86
CA LYS A 45 2.05 11.42 -14.49
C LYS A 45 1.23 11.64 -13.22
N ASN A 46 0.46 10.64 -12.77
CA ASN A 46 -0.40 10.74 -11.58
C ASN A 46 0.26 10.19 -10.31
N ILE A 47 1.57 9.89 -10.35
CA ILE A 47 2.29 9.30 -9.22
C ILE A 47 3.27 10.29 -8.61
N LYS A 48 3.20 10.44 -7.29
CA LYS A 48 4.14 11.23 -6.49
C LYS A 48 4.83 10.33 -5.48
N ILE A 49 6.14 10.52 -5.31
CA ILE A 49 6.96 9.70 -4.40
C ILE A 49 7.50 10.59 -3.28
N ASN A 50 7.13 10.26 -2.05
CA ASN A 50 7.52 10.95 -0.83
C ASN A 50 8.49 10.04 -0.04
N ILE A 51 9.76 10.43 0.05
CA ILE A 51 10.75 9.71 0.84
C ILE A 51 10.95 10.47 2.15
N ASP A 52 10.64 9.83 3.28
CA ASP A 52 10.76 10.45 4.61
C ASP A 52 11.07 9.41 5.68
N GLN A 53 12.23 9.55 6.31
CA GLN A 53 12.68 8.66 7.40
C GLN A 53 11.87 8.84 8.69
N ASN A 54 11.16 9.97 8.84
CA ASN A 54 10.35 10.25 10.02
C ASN A 54 8.95 9.62 9.97
N LEU A 55 8.57 8.96 8.86
CA LEU A 55 7.27 8.30 8.74
C LEU A 55 7.01 7.30 9.87
N ILE A 56 8.04 6.64 10.42
CA ILE A 56 7.87 5.72 11.56
C ILE A 56 7.25 6.44 12.77
N ASN A 57 7.61 7.71 12.98
CA ASN A 57 7.20 8.50 14.13
C ASN A 57 5.88 9.24 13.89
N ASP A 58 5.70 9.82 12.69
CA ASP A 58 4.49 10.55 12.32
C ASP A 58 3.99 10.21 10.90
N PRO A 59 3.27 9.08 10.73
CA PRO A 59 2.83 8.64 9.41
C PRO A 59 1.49 9.24 8.96
N LYS A 60 1.01 10.33 9.57
CA LYS A 60 -0.33 10.88 9.30
C LYS A 60 -0.53 11.27 7.84
N ASN A 61 0.52 11.76 7.19
CA ASN A 61 0.51 12.13 5.77
C ASN A 61 0.11 10.97 4.83
N ILE A 62 0.35 9.71 5.23
CA ILE A 62 -0.05 8.52 4.45
C ILE A 62 -1.58 8.39 4.39
N ILE A 63 -2.31 8.86 5.41
CA ILE A 63 -3.77 8.69 5.50
C ILE A 63 -4.57 9.99 5.34
N GLU A 64 -3.94 11.15 5.52
CA GLU A 64 -4.62 12.45 5.66
C GLU A 64 -5.51 12.83 4.46
N ASN A 65 -5.11 12.46 3.24
CA ASN A 65 -5.85 12.77 2.00
C ASN A 65 -6.15 11.53 1.16
N SER A 66 -6.08 10.35 1.77
CA SER A 66 -6.21 9.08 1.06
C SER A 66 -7.64 8.59 1.09
N ASP A 67 -8.17 8.15 -0.05
CA ASP A 67 -9.41 7.39 -0.12
C ASP A 67 -9.16 5.90 0.17
N TYR A 68 -7.96 5.41 -0.13
CA TYR A 68 -7.55 4.03 0.06
C TYR A 68 -6.05 3.95 0.35
N VAL A 69 -5.63 2.97 1.17
CA VAL A 69 -4.23 2.81 1.61
C VAL A 69 -3.77 1.38 1.38
N PHE A 70 -2.68 1.20 0.64
CA PHE A 70 -1.96 -0.06 0.56
C PHE A 70 -0.70 -0.03 1.42
N LEU A 71 -0.51 -1.05 2.25
CA LEU A 71 0.70 -1.25 3.05
C LEU A 71 1.48 -2.37 2.40
N ALA A 72 2.41 -1.97 1.53
CA ALA A 72 3.04 -2.80 0.51
C ALA A 72 4.57 -2.79 0.61
N SER A 73 5.14 -2.56 1.80
CA SER A 73 6.58 -2.70 1.98
C SER A 73 7.03 -4.17 1.90
N ASN A 74 8.33 -4.39 1.72
CA ASN A 74 8.94 -5.72 1.78
C ASN A 74 8.98 -6.34 3.20
N SER A 75 8.30 -5.74 4.19
CA SER A 75 8.31 -6.18 5.58
C SER A 75 6.89 -6.30 6.12
N ASP A 76 6.46 -7.54 6.37
CA ASP A 76 5.17 -7.84 7.02
C ASP A 76 5.06 -7.13 8.38
N ILE A 77 6.17 -6.97 9.09
CA ILE A 77 6.24 -6.25 10.37
C ILE A 77 5.90 -4.78 10.17
N LEU A 78 6.49 -4.13 9.15
CA LEU A 78 6.18 -2.72 8.87
C LEU A 78 4.75 -2.54 8.38
N ASN A 79 4.27 -3.43 7.51
CA ASN A 79 2.88 -3.38 7.02
C ASN A 79 1.89 -3.51 8.18
N SER A 80 2.13 -4.46 9.10
CA SER A 80 1.33 -4.60 10.33
C SER A 80 1.46 -3.40 11.27
N PHE A 81 2.67 -2.88 11.47
CA PHE A 81 2.92 -1.72 12.31
C PHE A 81 2.12 -0.50 11.85
N PHE A 82 2.19 -0.15 10.56
CA PHE A 82 1.47 1.00 10.02
C PHE A 82 -0.04 0.77 10.03
N TYR A 83 -0.51 -0.45 9.76
CA TYR A 83 -1.92 -0.79 9.90
C TYR A 83 -2.42 -0.42 11.30
N HIS A 84 -1.72 -0.88 12.34
CA HIS A 84 -2.08 -0.61 13.73
C HIS A 84 -1.97 0.87 14.11
N LYS A 85 -1.10 1.65 13.45
CA LYS A 85 -1.04 3.11 13.61
C LYS A 85 -2.25 3.82 12.99
N PHE A 86 -2.83 3.27 11.93
CA PHE A 86 -3.87 3.94 11.14
C PHE A 86 -5.31 3.58 11.53
N ILE A 87 -5.58 2.34 11.96
CA ILE A 87 -6.95 1.87 12.22
C ILE A 87 -7.75 2.68 13.26
N GLY A 88 -7.09 3.46 14.11
CA GLY A 88 -7.76 4.36 15.05
C GLY A 88 -8.24 5.67 14.44
N ASN A 89 -7.68 6.07 13.29
CA ASN A 89 -7.89 7.38 12.66
C ASN A 89 -8.35 7.28 11.19
N PHE A 90 -8.46 6.06 10.65
CA PHE A 90 -8.81 5.80 9.26
C PHE A 90 -9.68 4.55 9.17
N ASP A 91 -10.57 4.49 8.17
CA ASP A 91 -11.45 3.33 7.97
C ASP A 91 -10.60 2.09 7.67
N LYS A 92 -10.64 1.11 8.58
CA LYS A 92 -9.88 -0.14 8.46
C LYS A 92 -10.22 -0.94 7.20
N ASN A 93 -11.40 -0.75 6.61
CA ASN A 93 -11.81 -1.43 5.37
C ASN A 93 -11.15 -0.82 4.13
N LYS A 94 -10.63 0.40 4.28
CA LYS A 94 -9.89 1.13 3.25
C LYS A 94 -8.37 1.01 3.39
N ILE A 95 -7.91 0.14 4.29
CA ILE A 95 -6.50 -0.19 4.48
C ILE A 95 -6.30 -1.63 4.07
N GLN A 96 -5.37 -1.85 3.16
CA GLN A 96 -5.05 -3.17 2.66
C GLN A 96 -3.59 -3.50 2.97
N MET A 97 -3.38 -4.50 3.82
CA MET A 97 -2.05 -5.01 4.09
C MET A 97 -1.64 -6.02 3.03
N ILE A 98 -0.44 -5.87 2.50
CA ILE A 98 0.24 -6.93 1.76
C ILE A 98 1.01 -7.78 2.76
N ILE A 99 0.76 -9.08 2.76
CA ILE A 99 1.47 -10.04 3.60
C ILE A 99 2.21 -11.05 2.72
N LEU A 100 3.54 -11.07 2.85
CA LEU A 100 4.46 -11.89 2.08
C LEU A 100 4.65 -13.28 2.71
N ASN A 101 4.57 -13.41 4.02
CA ASN A 101 4.63 -14.71 4.67
C ASN A 101 3.25 -15.39 4.64
N LYS A 102 3.17 -16.58 4.04
CA LYS A 102 1.92 -17.33 3.89
C LYS A 102 1.23 -17.65 5.22
N ASP A 103 1.98 -18.06 6.24
CA ASP A 103 1.41 -18.41 7.54
C ASP A 103 0.85 -17.16 8.24
N LEU A 104 1.54 -16.02 8.12
CA LEU A 104 1.03 -14.73 8.61
C LEU A 104 -0.22 -14.30 7.84
N TYR A 105 -0.25 -14.48 6.52
CA TYR A 105 -1.41 -14.14 5.70
C TYR A 105 -2.65 -14.90 6.18
N GLU A 106 -2.54 -16.23 6.32
CA GLU A 106 -3.66 -17.07 6.79
C GLU A 106 -4.08 -16.68 8.21
N MET A 107 -3.12 -16.39 9.10
CA MET A 107 -3.41 -15.92 10.44
C MET A 107 -4.19 -14.60 10.43
N TYR A 108 -3.76 -13.59 9.68
CA TYR A 108 -4.46 -12.30 9.60
C TYR A 108 -5.84 -12.45 8.95
N LYS A 109 -5.93 -13.21 7.86
CA LYS A 109 -7.18 -13.51 7.17
C LYS A 109 -8.20 -14.17 8.09
N SER A 110 -7.80 -15.18 8.85
CA SER A 110 -8.68 -15.87 9.82
C SER A 110 -9.23 -14.93 10.91
N LYS A 111 -8.54 -13.82 11.17
CA LYS A 111 -8.94 -12.78 12.12
C LYS A 111 -9.71 -11.62 11.47
N ASN A 112 -10.12 -11.77 10.21
CA ASN A 112 -10.84 -10.76 9.41
C ASN A 112 -10.06 -9.44 9.24
N TYR A 113 -8.73 -9.51 9.16
CA TYR A 113 -7.94 -8.38 8.70
C TYR A 113 -8.03 -8.27 7.19
N SER A 114 -8.03 -7.05 6.68
CA SER A 114 -7.93 -6.79 5.24
C SER A 114 -6.50 -7.09 4.78
N VAL A 115 -6.29 -8.28 4.20
CA VAL A 115 -4.99 -8.75 3.70
C VAL A 115 -5.06 -9.26 2.27
N ILE A 116 -4.05 -8.94 1.46
CA ILE A 116 -3.83 -9.47 0.11
C ILE A 116 -2.55 -10.30 0.12
N ASN A 117 -2.60 -11.43 -0.58
CA ASN A 117 -1.44 -12.27 -0.86
C ASN A 117 -1.04 -12.13 -2.33
N LEU A 118 0.19 -11.69 -2.59
CA LEU A 118 0.70 -11.50 -3.94
C LEU A 118 1.04 -12.81 -4.68
N PHE A 119 1.10 -13.95 -3.98
CA PHE A 119 1.32 -15.23 -4.66
C PHE A 119 0.10 -15.69 -5.47
N ASP A 120 -1.09 -15.23 -5.11
CA ASP A 120 -2.37 -15.66 -5.73
C ASP A 120 -3.19 -14.49 -6.27
N SER A 121 -2.88 -13.23 -5.92
CA SER A 121 -3.73 -12.09 -6.29
C SER A 121 -3.56 -11.71 -7.75
N SER A 122 -4.59 -11.95 -8.55
CA SER A 122 -4.72 -11.38 -9.89
C SER A 122 -4.93 -9.87 -9.81
N LYS A 123 -4.52 -9.10 -10.84
CA LYS A 123 -4.82 -7.65 -10.94
C LYS A 123 -6.29 -7.31 -10.68
N ASN A 124 -7.20 -8.21 -11.05
CA ASN A 124 -8.64 -8.06 -10.84
C ASN A 124 -9.04 -8.04 -9.36
N GLU A 125 -8.32 -8.76 -8.49
CA GLU A 125 -8.61 -8.77 -7.06
C GLU A 125 -8.31 -7.39 -6.44
N ILE A 126 -7.14 -6.82 -6.74
CA ILE A 126 -6.75 -5.48 -6.29
C ILE A 126 -7.77 -4.42 -6.74
N VAL A 127 -8.22 -4.50 -8.00
CA VAL A 127 -9.25 -3.59 -8.53
C VAL A 127 -10.59 -3.77 -7.83
N SER A 128 -10.98 -5.01 -7.52
CA SER A 128 -12.24 -5.28 -6.83
C SER A 128 -12.25 -4.66 -5.42
N THR A 129 -11.11 -4.72 -4.72
CA THR A 129 -10.96 -4.19 -3.36
C THR A 129 -11.18 -2.68 -3.28
N ILE A 130 -10.74 -1.91 -4.29
CA ILE A 130 -10.90 -0.45 -4.29
C ILE A 130 -12.27 0.02 -4.81
N ARG A 131 -13.10 -0.90 -5.32
CA ARG A 131 -14.44 -0.59 -5.88
C ARG A 131 -15.59 -1.05 -5.00
N SER A 132 -15.33 -1.89 -4.00
CA SER A 132 -16.30 -2.37 -3.00
C SER A 132 -16.56 -1.34 -1.92
#